data_AF-Q2NVR9-F1
#
_entry.id   AF-Q2NVR9-F1
#
_cell.length_a   1.000
_cell.length_b   1.000
_cell.length_c   1.000
_cell.angle_alpha   90.00
_cell.angle_beta   90.00
_cell.angle_gamma   90.00
#
_symmetry.space_group_name_H-M   'P 1'
#
loop_
_entity.id
_entity.type
_entity.pdbx_description
1 polymer ?
#
loop_
_entity_poly.entity_id
_entity_poly.type
_entity_poly.pdbx_seq_one_letter_code
_entity_poly.pdbx_strand_id
1 'polypeptide(L)'
;MIAVESVAVQSVEEGSPCQEEVASAFGIDRRDALIALELLAVNGPAGEGVKEGQSCRSIGESYGIDLPEEQLELQLLAVEGASGHRARQGDSCRVIAEECAISDAQAAFALEMISVKSAAADRVIKGESCRAVADALGITKTNAVRIAVDNGPAGEKVAQGLPWQTISRECGLSDDEAVFALANKRKDAAPQRVDVFIWCMVQVWENRGLSQETIRAMLNTIEPLLRAKFNKTDGHASRYDVKLALA
;
A
#
# COMPACT_ATOMS: atom_id res chain seq x y z
N MET A 1 -32.72 29.50 -12.74
CA MET A 1 -31.90 28.34 -12.32
C MET A 1 -30.56 28.80 -11.74
N ILE A 2 -29.80 29.67 -12.42
CA ILE A 2 -28.50 30.20 -11.95
C ILE A 2 -28.55 30.83 -10.53
N ALA A 3 -29.60 31.58 -10.19
CA ALA A 3 -29.69 32.21 -8.85
C ALA A 3 -29.92 31.20 -7.70
N VAL A 4 -30.53 30.05 -7.99
CA VAL A 4 -30.78 29.00 -6.99
C VAL A 4 -29.48 28.22 -6.70
N GLU A 5 -28.68 27.99 -7.74
CA GLU A 5 -27.37 27.35 -7.61
C GLU A 5 -26.41 28.18 -6.75
N SER A 6 -26.40 29.51 -6.88
CA SER A 6 -25.50 30.37 -6.11
C SER A 6 -25.79 30.37 -4.60
N VAL A 7 -27.06 30.29 -4.18
CA VAL A 7 -27.42 30.31 -2.75
C VAL A 7 -27.20 28.95 -2.10
N ALA A 8 -27.50 27.87 -2.83
CA ALA A 8 -27.25 26.51 -2.37
C ALA A 8 -25.75 26.26 -2.13
N VAL A 9 -24.88 26.71 -3.06
CA VAL A 9 -23.42 26.62 -2.92
C VAL A 9 -22.94 27.37 -1.67
N GLN A 10 -23.34 28.63 -1.51
CA GLN A 10 -22.95 29.44 -0.36
C GLN A 10 -23.38 28.79 0.96
N SER A 11 -24.58 28.20 1.01
CA SER A 11 -25.08 27.54 2.22
C SER A 11 -24.21 26.34 2.63
N VAL A 12 -23.74 25.55 1.66
CA VAL A 12 -22.82 24.42 1.92
C VAL A 12 -21.44 24.91 2.37
N GLU A 13 -20.93 25.97 1.73
CA GLU A 13 -19.65 26.60 2.11
C GLU A 13 -19.69 27.18 3.54
N GLU A 14 -20.86 27.65 3.99
CA GLU A 14 -21.10 28.13 5.35
C GLU A 14 -21.32 26.99 6.37
N GLY A 15 -21.38 25.74 5.92
CA GLY A 15 -21.43 24.57 6.78
C GLY A 15 -22.78 23.84 6.85
N SER A 16 -23.75 24.21 6.01
CA SER A 16 -25.09 23.60 6.04
C SER A 16 -25.08 22.18 5.45
N PRO A 17 -25.87 21.24 5.99
CA PRO A 17 -25.99 19.88 5.45
C PRO A 17 -26.52 19.88 4.00
N CYS A 18 -25.83 19.18 3.10
CA CYS A 18 -26.11 19.26 1.67
C CYS A 18 -27.44 18.60 1.25
N GLN A 19 -27.80 17.47 1.85
CA GLN A 19 -29.02 16.73 1.47
C GLN A 19 -30.28 17.22 2.19
N GLU A 20 -30.30 17.16 3.53
CA GLU A 20 -31.53 17.41 4.29
C GLU A 20 -31.98 18.87 4.23
N GLU A 21 -31.04 19.80 4.34
CA GLU A 21 -31.34 21.23 4.42
C GLU A 21 -31.29 21.88 3.03
N VAL A 22 -30.14 21.82 2.37
CA VAL A 22 -29.93 22.52 1.09
C VAL A 22 -30.75 21.87 -0.03
N ALA A 23 -30.62 20.57 -0.29
CA ALA A 23 -31.31 19.94 -1.40
C ALA A 23 -32.84 20.00 -1.23
N SER A 24 -33.36 19.76 -0.01
CA SER A 24 -34.80 19.88 0.27
C SER A 24 -35.32 21.32 0.11
N ALA A 25 -34.60 22.32 0.64
CA ALA A 25 -35.04 23.71 0.58
C ALA A 25 -35.11 24.25 -0.85
N PHE A 26 -34.21 23.78 -1.73
CA PHE A 26 -34.12 24.23 -3.12
C PHE A 26 -34.78 23.27 -4.13
N GLY A 27 -35.36 22.17 -3.68
CA GLY A 27 -36.01 21.17 -4.54
C GLY A 27 -35.03 20.50 -5.50
N ILE A 28 -33.80 20.23 -5.04
CA ILE A 28 -32.74 19.60 -5.82
C ILE A 28 -32.89 18.09 -5.68
N ASP A 29 -33.47 17.43 -6.69
CA ASP A 29 -33.68 15.98 -6.73
C ASP A 29 -32.80 15.26 -7.76
N ARG A 30 -32.08 16.04 -8.58
CA ARG A 30 -31.23 15.51 -9.63
C ARG A 30 -29.94 14.97 -9.03
N ARG A 31 -29.66 13.69 -9.31
CA ARG A 31 -28.45 13.00 -8.88
C ARG A 31 -27.16 13.81 -9.13
N ASP A 32 -27.00 14.39 -10.32
CA ASP A 32 -25.81 15.18 -10.65
C ASP A 32 -25.63 16.42 -9.77
N ALA A 33 -26.73 17.02 -9.33
CA ALA A 33 -26.69 18.18 -8.44
C ALA A 33 -26.39 17.75 -6.99
N LEU A 34 -26.88 16.59 -6.54
CA LEU A 34 -26.50 16.02 -5.24
C LEU A 34 -25.01 15.69 -5.17
N ILE A 35 -24.47 15.05 -6.22
CA ILE A 35 -23.02 14.80 -6.35
C ILE A 35 -22.25 16.11 -6.23
N ALA A 36 -22.68 17.16 -6.94
CA ALA A 36 -22.02 18.46 -6.88
C ALA A 36 -22.05 19.08 -5.47
N LEU A 37 -23.16 18.96 -4.73
CA LEU A 37 -23.27 19.49 -3.37
C LEU A 37 -22.39 18.73 -2.37
N GLU A 38 -22.37 17.39 -2.43
CA GLU A 38 -21.50 16.59 -1.57
C GLU A 38 -20.02 16.86 -1.87
N LEU A 39 -19.65 16.96 -3.15
CA LEU A 39 -18.29 17.32 -3.55
C LEU A 39 -17.89 18.71 -3.05
N LEU A 40 -18.80 19.68 -3.03
CA LEU A 40 -18.55 21.01 -2.46
C LEU A 40 -18.33 20.95 -0.96
N ALA A 41 -19.13 20.16 -0.24
CA ALA A 41 -18.95 19.96 1.20
C ALA A 41 -17.58 19.34 1.51
N VAL A 42 -17.21 18.28 0.78
CA VAL A 42 -15.91 17.59 0.91
C VAL A 42 -14.74 18.51 0.61
N ASN A 43 -14.82 19.35 -0.41
CA ASN A 43 -13.76 20.33 -0.74
C ASN A 43 -13.77 21.57 0.17
N GLY A 44 -14.76 21.69 1.05
CA GLY A 44 -14.98 22.83 1.94
C GLY A 44 -14.90 22.43 3.42
N PRO A 45 -15.87 22.88 4.25
CA PRO A 45 -15.81 22.71 5.70
C PRO A 45 -15.68 21.25 6.18
N ALA A 46 -16.32 20.30 5.50
CA ALA A 46 -16.25 18.88 5.88
C ALA A 46 -14.82 18.35 5.72
N GLY A 47 -14.18 18.66 4.58
CA GLY A 47 -12.79 18.29 4.30
C GLY A 47 -11.80 18.89 5.30
N GLU A 48 -11.98 20.16 5.65
CA GLU A 48 -11.14 20.81 6.66
C GLU A 48 -11.34 20.17 8.05
N GLY A 49 -12.58 19.88 8.45
CA GLY A 49 -12.87 19.22 9.72
C GLY A 49 -12.16 17.86 9.87
N VAL A 50 -12.18 17.02 8.84
CA VAL A 50 -11.49 15.72 8.90
C VAL A 50 -9.96 15.87 8.82
N LYS A 51 -9.43 16.87 8.12
CA LYS A 51 -8.00 17.20 8.13
C LYS A 51 -7.52 17.62 9.51
N GLU A 52 -8.37 18.29 10.29
CA GLU A 52 -8.10 18.66 11.69
C GLU A 52 -8.24 17.48 12.67
N GLY A 53 -8.67 16.30 12.18
CA GLY A 53 -8.72 15.07 12.97
C GLY A 53 -10.11 14.73 13.51
N GLN A 54 -11.16 15.37 13.02
CA GLN A 54 -12.52 14.93 13.32
C GLN A 54 -12.83 13.60 12.62
N SER A 55 -13.77 12.83 13.19
CA SER A 55 -14.17 11.53 12.63
C SER A 55 -14.87 11.69 11.28
N CYS A 56 -14.43 10.94 10.26
CA CYS A 56 -15.04 10.95 8.93
C CYS A 56 -16.53 10.58 8.98
N ARG A 57 -16.92 9.66 9.88
CA ARG A 57 -18.32 9.28 10.06
C ARG A 57 -19.16 10.45 10.57
N SER A 58 -18.74 11.06 11.67
CA SER A 58 -19.49 12.17 12.28
C SER A 58 -19.58 13.37 11.35
N ILE A 59 -18.52 13.66 10.58
CA ILE A 59 -18.55 14.71 9.57
C ILE A 59 -19.47 14.34 8.40
N GLY A 60 -19.36 13.13 7.87
CA GLY A 60 -20.23 12.66 6.79
C GLY A 60 -21.71 12.75 7.17
N GLU A 61 -22.07 12.29 8.37
CA GLU A 61 -23.43 12.40 8.92
C GLU A 61 -23.88 13.86 9.10
N SER A 62 -23.00 14.73 9.62
CA SER A 62 -23.34 16.14 9.88
C SER A 62 -23.56 16.92 8.59
N TYR A 63 -22.83 16.60 7.53
CA TYR A 63 -22.91 17.28 6.25
C TYR A 63 -23.83 16.59 5.25
N GLY A 64 -24.33 15.39 5.53
CA GLY A 64 -25.17 14.61 4.61
C GLY A 64 -24.40 14.03 3.41
N ILE A 65 -23.14 13.66 3.61
CA ILE A 65 -22.29 13.05 2.57
C ILE A 65 -22.54 11.55 2.60
N ASP A 66 -23.28 11.00 1.64
CA ASP A 66 -23.68 9.58 1.62
C ASP A 66 -23.15 8.82 0.41
N LEU A 67 -22.67 9.53 -0.60
CA LEU A 67 -22.14 8.89 -1.79
C LEU A 67 -20.80 8.19 -1.47
N PRO A 68 -20.63 6.92 -1.89
CA PRO A 68 -19.42 6.15 -1.58
C PRO A 68 -18.13 6.81 -2.07
N GLU A 69 -18.16 7.45 -3.24
CA GLU A 69 -17.02 8.14 -3.83
C GLU A 69 -16.58 9.35 -3.00
N GLU A 70 -17.53 10.17 -2.55
CA GLU A 70 -17.30 11.34 -1.70
C GLU A 70 -16.89 10.94 -0.27
N GLN A 71 -17.42 9.82 0.26
CA GLN A 71 -16.98 9.23 1.52
C GLN A 71 -15.52 8.73 1.46
N LEU A 72 -15.10 8.15 0.34
CA LEU A 72 -13.69 7.79 0.11
C LEU A 72 -12.81 9.05 0.09
N GLU A 73 -13.21 10.08 -0.65
CA GLU A 73 -12.44 11.33 -0.73
C GLU A 73 -12.28 11.98 0.64
N LEU A 74 -13.36 12.04 1.43
CA LEU A 74 -13.33 12.54 2.80
C LEU A 74 -12.33 11.76 3.68
N GLN A 75 -12.30 10.42 3.56
CA GLN A 75 -11.33 9.60 4.28
C GLN A 75 -9.89 9.81 3.80
N LEU A 76 -9.66 10.05 2.51
CA LEU A 76 -8.33 10.40 1.98
C LEU A 76 -7.85 11.74 2.52
N LEU A 77 -8.72 12.75 2.61
CA LEU A 77 -8.39 14.05 3.21
C LEU A 77 -8.01 13.90 4.70
N ALA A 78 -8.71 13.03 5.45
CA ALA A 78 -8.33 12.71 6.82
C ALA A 78 -6.91 12.11 6.91
N VAL A 79 -6.56 11.23 5.96
CA VAL A 79 -5.22 10.63 5.81
C VAL A 79 -4.18 11.68 5.42
N GLU A 80 -4.51 12.69 4.62
CA GLU A 80 -3.60 13.78 4.28
C GLU A 80 -3.34 14.73 5.46
N GLY A 81 -4.34 14.90 6.33
CA GLY A 81 -4.29 15.76 7.52
C GLY A 81 -3.76 15.07 8.78
N ALA A 82 -4.48 15.25 9.89
CA ALA A 82 -4.08 14.84 11.24
C ALA A 82 -3.80 13.33 11.35
N SER A 83 -4.60 12.48 10.69
CA SER A 83 -4.41 11.03 10.73
C SER A 83 -3.07 10.62 10.12
N GLY A 84 -2.72 11.20 8.96
CA GLY A 84 -1.41 10.98 8.35
C GLY A 84 -0.27 11.52 9.19
N HIS A 85 -0.45 12.68 9.81
CA HIS A 85 0.56 13.24 10.72
C HIS A 85 0.86 12.29 11.89
N ARG A 86 -0.19 11.76 12.54
CA ARG A 86 -0.06 10.75 13.60
C ARG A 86 0.63 9.48 13.12
N ALA A 87 0.25 8.97 11.95
CA ALA A 87 0.90 7.80 11.35
C ALA A 87 2.40 8.03 11.10
N ARG A 88 2.81 9.25 10.69
CA ARG A 88 4.23 9.61 10.54
C ARG A 88 5.00 9.62 11.86
N GLN A 89 4.32 9.95 12.96
CA GLN A 89 4.89 9.96 14.30
C GLN A 89 4.99 8.55 14.92
N GLY A 90 4.40 7.55 14.27
CA GLY A 90 4.45 6.15 14.72
C GLY A 90 3.28 5.73 15.59
N ASP A 91 2.18 6.48 15.58
CA ASP A 91 0.91 6.00 16.12
C ASP A 91 0.41 4.78 15.31
N SER A 92 -0.34 3.90 15.97
CA SER A 92 -0.88 2.69 15.32
C SER A 92 -1.94 3.05 14.27
N CYS A 93 -1.72 2.67 13.02
CA CYS A 93 -2.66 2.88 11.91
C CYS A 93 -4.03 2.27 12.21
N ARG A 94 -4.09 1.14 12.91
CA ARG A 94 -5.37 0.53 13.32
C ARG A 94 -6.14 1.43 14.29
N VAL A 95 -5.47 2.00 15.28
CA VAL A 95 -6.09 2.89 16.26
C VAL A 95 -6.55 4.19 15.58
N ILE A 96 -5.70 4.79 14.74
CA ILE A 96 -6.06 5.97 13.97
C ILE A 96 -7.29 5.71 13.07
N ALA A 97 -7.29 4.59 12.34
CA ALA A 97 -8.39 4.24 11.44
C ALA A 97 -9.71 4.04 12.20
N GLU A 98 -9.67 3.47 13.39
CA GLU A 98 -10.85 3.31 14.24
C GLU A 98 -11.37 4.66 14.76
N GLU A 99 -10.48 5.48 15.33
CA GLU A 99 -10.84 6.80 15.89
C GLU A 99 -11.36 7.77 14.82
N CYS A 100 -10.71 7.81 13.65
CA CYS A 100 -11.09 8.67 12.55
C CYS A 100 -12.16 8.05 11.63
N ALA A 101 -12.61 6.83 11.92
CA ALA A 101 -13.56 6.06 11.10
C ALA A 101 -13.13 5.90 9.63
N ILE A 102 -11.85 5.62 9.39
CA ILE A 102 -11.30 5.28 8.07
C ILE A 102 -11.53 3.78 7.83
N SER A 103 -12.62 3.46 7.13
CA SER A 103 -13.00 2.06 6.84
C SER A 103 -12.73 1.64 5.39
N ASP A 104 -12.58 2.61 4.47
CA ASP A 104 -12.31 2.28 3.08
C ASP A 104 -10.91 1.66 2.90
N ALA A 105 -10.85 0.59 2.11
CA ALA A 105 -9.63 -0.19 1.94
C ALA A 105 -8.48 0.58 1.26
N GLN A 106 -8.81 1.57 0.40
CA GLN A 106 -7.85 2.44 -0.26
C GLN A 106 -7.32 3.50 0.69
N ALA A 107 -8.19 4.18 1.44
CA ALA A 107 -7.78 5.16 2.44
C ALA A 107 -6.95 4.53 3.57
N ALA A 108 -7.39 3.38 4.09
CA ALA A 108 -6.61 2.61 5.09
C ALA A 108 -5.23 2.20 4.56
N PHE A 109 -5.13 1.79 3.28
CA PHE A 109 -3.84 1.49 2.67
C PHE A 109 -2.95 2.74 2.54
N ALA A 110 -3.52 3.90 2.17
CA ALA A 110 -2.77 5.15 2.11
C ALA A 110 -2.20 5.53 3.49
N LEU A 111 -2.98 5.35 4.56
CA LEU A 111 -2.54 5.58 5.93
C LEU A 111 -1.38 4.64 6.34
N GLU A 112 -1.52 3.34 6.09
CA GLU A 112 -0.45 2.36 6.30
C GLU A 112 0.82 2.74 5.53
N MET A 113 0.67 3.17 4.27
CA MET A 113 1.79 3.58 3.42
C MET A 113 2.55 4.81 3.95
N ILE A 114 1.86 5.75 4.60
CA ILE A 114 2.49 6.87 5.27
C ILE A 114 3.36 6.38 6.43
N SER A 115 2.81 5.52 7.30
CA SER A 115 3.54 4.93 8.43
C SER A 115 4.76 4.13 7.97
N VAL A 116 4.59 3.34 6.91
CA VAL A 116 5.66 2.54 6.28
C VAL A 116 6.82 3.40 5.80
N LYS A 117 6.54 4.53 5.13
CA LYS A 117 7.56 5.44 4.58
C LYS A 117 8.24 6.32 5.63
N SER A 118 7.83 6.25 6.89
CA SER A 118 8.31 7.12 7.96
C SER A 118 8.67 6.30 9.20
N ALA A 119 7.82 6.28 10.22
CA ALA A 119 8.09 5.64 11.51
C ALA A 119 8.51 4.17 11.39
N ALA A 120 7.89 3.41 10.50
CA ALA A 120 8.25 2.00 10.32
C ALA A 120 9.65 1.84 9.73
N ALA A 121 9.97 2.59 8.67
CA ALA A 121 11.29 2.57 8.05
C ALA A 121 12.38 2.94 9.06
N ASP A 122 12.18 4.00 9.85
CA ASP A 122 13.13 4.44 10.87
C ASP A 122 13.41 3.38 11.94
N ARG A 123 12.37 2.66 12.39
CA ARG A 123 12.50 1.58 13.38
C ARG A 123 13.23 0.36 12.80
N VAL A 124 12.91 0.00 11.56
CA VAL A 124 13.58 -1.11 10.87
C VAL A 124 15.06 -0.78 10.60
N ILE A 125 15.39 0.46 10.22
CA ILE A 125 16.78 0.91 10.06
C ILE A 125 17.57 0.79 11.37
N LYS A 126 16.91 1.01 12.51
CA LYS A 126 17.50 0.82 13.85
C LYS A 126 17.62 -0.65 14.27
N GLY A 127 17.23 -1.58 13.42
CA GLY A 127 17.38 -3.02 13.63
C GLY A 127 16.18 -3.71 14.26
N GLU A 128 15.03 -3.04 14.40
CA GLU A 128 13.80 -3.73 14.80
C GLU A 128 13.30 -4.66 13.68
N SER A 129 12.80 -5.84 14.04
CA SER A 129 12.25 -6.77 13.05
C SER A 129 11.01 -6.18 12.37
N CYS A 130 10.85 -6.41 11.07
CA CYS A 130 9.71 -5.91 10.30
C CYS A 130 8.36 -6.33 10.91
N ARG A 131 8.27 -7.56 11.42
CA ARG A 131 7.06 -8.08 12.05
C ARG A 131 6.68 -7.32 13.32
N ALA A 132 7.63 -7.13 14.23
CA ALA A 132 7.38 -6.39 15.47
C ALA A 132 6.95 -4.93 15.19
N VAL A 133 7.56 -4.30 14.19
CA VAL A 133 7.20 -2.95 13.75
C VAL A 133 5.79 -2.92 13.15
N ALA A 134 5.45 -3.86 12.26
CA ALA A 134 4.12 -3.95 11.66
C ALA A 134 3.03 -4.20 12.71
N ASP A 135 3.26 -5.13 13.64
CA ASP A 135 2.33 -5.44 14.72
C ASP A 135 2.11 -4.22 15.63
N ALA A 136 3.19 -3.52 16.01
CA ALA A 136 3.11 -2.32 16.85
C ALA A 136 2.40 -1.15 16.16
N LEU A 137 2.67 -0.94 14.87
CA LEU A 137 2.06 0.13 14.07
C LEU A 137 0.69 -0.25 13.50
N GLY A 138 0.19 -1.46 13.78
CA GLY A 138 -1.12 -1.93 13.29
C GLY A 138 -1.20 -1.98 11.76
N ILE A 139 -0.09 -2.33 11.09
CA ILE A 139 -0.03 -2.40 9.63
C ILE A 139 -0.38 -3.83 9.21
N THR A 140 -1.48 -3.97 8.47
CA THR A 140 -2.09 -5.28 8.18
C THR A 140 -1.67 -5.86 6.84
N LYS A 141 -1.38 -5.02 5.85
CA LYS A 141 -1.12 -5.49 4.48
C LYS A 141 0.34 -5.90 4.30
N THR A 142 0.53 -7.08 3.70
CA THR A 142 1.82 -7.69 3.30
C THR A 142 2.72 -6.75 2.49
N ASN A 143 2.16 -5.71 1.88
CA ASN A 143 2.90 -4.67 1.16
C ASN A 143 3.80 -3.80 2.05
N ALA A 144 3.56 -3.75 3.37
CA ALA A 144 4.43 -3.03 4.29
C ALA A 144 5.79 -3.70 4.49
N VAL A 145 5.81 -5.04 4.56
CA VAL A 145 7.05 -5.83 4.54
C VAL A 145 7.80 -5.57 3.25
N ARG A 146 7.12 -5.53 2.10
CA ARG A 146 7.74 -5.27 0.78
C ARG A 146 8.51 -3.94 0.74
N ILE A 147 8.03 -2.91 1.42
CA ILE A 147 8.58 -1.56 1.33
C ILE A 147 9.62 -1.28 2.42
N ALA A 148 9.47 -1.88 3.60
CA ALA A 148 10.52 -1.95 4.61
C ALA A 148 11.74 -2.73 4.08
N VAL A 149 11.48 -3.75 3.28
CA VAL A 149 12.50 -4.50 2.56
C VAL A 149 13.20 -3.63 1.50
N ASP A 150 12.46 -2.90 0.67
CA ASP A 150 13.06 -2.09 -0.40
C ASP A 150 13.86 -0.88 0.13
N ASN A 151 13.45 -0.27 1.25
CA ASN A 151 14.06 0.95 1.79
C ASN A 151 14.88 0.76 3.07
N GLY A 152 14.84 -0.43 3.68
CA GLY A 152 15.53 -0.73 4.93
C GLY A 152 16.88 -1.45 4.74
N PRO A 153 17.45 -1.99 5.84
CA PRO A 153 18.72 -2.71 5.82
C PRO A 153 18.72 -3.90 4.87
N ALA A 154 17.58 -4.56 4.69
CA ALA A 154 17.44 -5.65 3.72
C ALA A 154 17.76 -5.17 2.30
N GLY A 155 17.17 -4.07 1.85
CA GLY A 155 17.39 -3.50 0.52
C GLY A 155 18.81 -2.99 0.31
N GLU A 156 19.51 -2.56 1.36
CA GLU A 156 20.94 -2.24 1.30
C GLU A 156 21.78 -3.52 1.16
N LYS A 157 21.48 -4.57 1.94
CA LYS A 157 22.13 -5.88 1.82
C LYS A 157 21.90 -6.52 0.45
N VAL A 158 20.70 -6.37 -0.14
CA VAL A 158 20.42 -6.73 -1.54
C VAL A 158 21.31 -5.91 -2.49
N ALA A 159 21.47 -4.61 -2.26
CA ALA A 159 22.35 -3.78 -3.09
C ALA A 159 23.82 -4.20 -2.98
N GLN A 160 24.28 -4.61 -1.79
CA GLN A 160 25.60 -5.19 -1.55
C GLN A 160 25.76 -6.61 -2.13
N GLY A 161 24.67 -7.21 -2.61
CA GLY A 161 24.67 -8.52 -3.25
C GLY A 161 24.76 -9.69 -2.28
N LEU A 162 24.37 -9.48 -1.02
CA LEU A 162 24.32 -10.56 -0.03
C LEU A 162 23.24 -11.60 -0.40
N PRO A 163 23.48 -12.88 -0.09
CA PRO A 163 22.52 -13.95 -0.38
C PRO A 163 21.29 -13.83 0.52
N TRP A 164 20.14 -14.30 0.05
CA TRP A 164 18.86 -14.15 0.75
C TRP A 164 18.89 -14.76 2.15
N GLN A 165 19.64 -15.84 2.39
CA GLN A 165 19.75 -16.47 3.71
C GLN A 165 20.37 -15.52 4.74
N THR A 166 21.39 -14.78 4.31
CA THR A 166 22.03 -13.75 5.14
C THR A 166 21.05 -12.62 5.43
N ILE A 167 20.29 -12.19 4.43
CA ILE A 167 19.28 -11.15 4.58
C ILE A 167 18.15 -11.61 5.51
N SER A 168 17.63 -12.82 5.31
CA SER A 168 16.62 -13.48 6.16
C SER A 168 17.06 -13.47 7.63
N ARG A 169 18.23 -14.06 7.90
CA ARG A 169 18.78 -14.17 9.25
C ARG A 169 19.09 -12.81 9.90
N GLU A 170 19.71 -11.89 9.17
CA GLU A 170 20.17 -10.61 9.74
C GLU A 170 19.08 -9.54 9.81
N CYS A 171 18.03 -9.64 9.00
CA CYS A 171 16.89 -8.72 9.02
C CYS A 171 15.65 -9.30 9.71
N GLY A 172 15.73 -10.53 10.22
CA GLY A 172 14.60 -11.22 10.85
C GLY A 172 13.40 -11.41 9.91
N LEU A 173 13.68 -11.65 8.63
CA LEU A 173 12.68 -11.93 7.61
C LEU A 173 12.47 -13.44 7.51
N SER A 174 11.30 -13.86 7.06
CA SER A 174 11.14 -15.21 6.52
C SER A 174 11.91 -15.35 5.20
N ASP A 175 12.17 -16.59 4.82
CA ASP A 175 12.90 -16.90 3.59
C ASP A 175 12.18 -16.36 2.34
N ASP A 176 10.84 -16.50 2.30
CA ASP A 176 10.00 -15.96 1.23
C ASP A 176 10.12 -14.44 1.10
N GLU A 177 10.13 -13.72 2.23
CA GLU A 177 10.26 -12.26 2.27
C GLU A 177 11.66 -11.79 1.83
N ALA A 178 12.71 -12.49 2.26
CA ALA A 178 14.09 -12.20 1.88
C ALA A 178 14.35 -12.47 0.39
N VAL A 179 13.72 -13.49 -0.18
CA VAL A 179 13.81 -13.77 -1.62
C VAL A 179 13.03 -12.73 -2.41
N PHE A 180 11.85 -12.35 -1.94
CA PHE A 180 11.06 -11.29 -2.55
C PHE A 180 11.83 -9.95 -2.59
N ALA A 181 12.59 -9.64 -1.54
CA ALA A 181 13.51 -8.50 -1.49
C ALA A 181 14.48 -8.48 -2.67
N LEU A 182 15.15 -9.61 -2.89
CA LEU A 182 16.13 -9.79 -3.94
C LEU A 182 15.52 -9.67 -5.34
N ALA A 183 14.28 -10.14 -5.50
CA ALA A 183 13.58 -10.08 -6.78
C ALA A 183 13.25 -8.65 -7.24
N ASN A 184 12.94 -7.73 -6.31
CA ASN A 184 12.44 -6.39 -6.66
C ASN A 184 13.53 -5.31 -6.80
N LYS A 185 14.57 -5.33 -5.97
CA LYS A 185 15.51 -4.20 -5.86
C LYS A 185 16.47 -4.04 -7.04
N ARG A 186 16.60 -5.05 -7.91
CA ARG A 186 17.63 -5.08 -8.96
C ARG A 186 17.02 -5.08 -10.36
N LYS A 187 16.77 -3.89 -10.91
CA LYS A 187 16.67 -3.69 -12.37
C LYS A 187 18.02 -3.91 -13.08
N ASP A 188 19.13 -3.64 -12.37
CA ASP A 188 20.46 -3.52 -13.00
C ASP A 188 21.45 -4.65 -12.64
N ALA A 189 21.02 -5.67 -11.89
CA ALA A 189 21.89 -6.78 -11.49
C ALA A 189 21.34 -8.14 -11.95
N ALA A 190 21.52 -8.40 -13.23
CA ALA A 190 21.20 -9.65 -13.91
C ALA A 190 21.76 -10.94 -13.27
N PRO A 191 22.98 -10.98 -12.67
CA PRO A 191 23.56 -12.25 -12.19
C PRO A 191 22.77 -12.92 -11.06
N GLN A 192 22.10 -12.14 -10.21
CA GLN A 192 21.37 -12.66 -9.03
C GLN A 192 19.92 -13.04 -9.31
N ARG A 193 19.36 -12.62 -10.46
CA ARG A 193 18.00 -13.03 -10.86
C ARG A 193 17.90 -14.51 -11.17
N VAL A 194 18.99 -15.09 -11.68
CA VAL A 194 19.08 -16.53 -11.94
C VAL A 194 19.04 -17.31 -10.63
N ASP A 195 19.76 -16.85 -9.61
CA ASP A 195 19.81 -17.52 -8.30
C ASP A 195 18.46 -17.45 -7.58
N VAL A 196 17.76 -16.30 -7.66
CA VAL A 196 16.38 -16.15 -7.16
C VAL A 196 15.41 -17.06 -7.91
N PHE A 197 15.50 -17.12 -9.24
CA PHE A 197 14.64 -17.97 -10.06
C PHE A 197 14.87 -19.46 -9.77
N ILE A 198 16.14 -19.86 -9.66
CA ILE A 198 16.55 -21.21 -9.28
C ILE A 198 15.98 -21.56 -7.90
N TRP A 199 16.10 -20.66 -6.92
CA TRP A 199 15.53 -20.90 -5.59
C TRP A 199 14.01 -21.08 -5.63
N CYS A 200 13.28 -20.22 -6.36
CA CYS A 200 11.83 -20.37 -6.53
C CYS A 200 11.47 -21.72 -7.17
N MET A 201 12.23 -22.18 -8.17
CA MET A 201 12.01 -23.50 -8.77
C MET A 201 12.27 -24.64 -7.77
N VAL A 202 13.34 -24.55 -6.98
CA VAL A 202 13.65 -25.53 -5.93
C VAL A 202 12.49 -25.65 -4.94
N GLN A 203 11.97 -24.52 -4.43
CA GLN A 203 10.83 -24.54 -3.50
C GLN A 203 9.56 -25.14 -4.11
N VAL A 204 9.27 -24.84 -5.38
CA VAL A 204 8.12 -25.46 -6.08
C VAL A 204 8.31 -26.96 -6.24
N TRP A 205 9.53 -27.42 -6.53
CA TRP A 205 9.82 -28.85 -6.70
C TRP A 205 9.83 -29.61 -5.37
N GLU A 206 10.38 -29.04 -4.30
CA GLU A 206 10.32 -29.62 -2.96
C GLU A 206 8.88 -29.78 -2.48
N ASN A 207 8.03 -28.76 -2.68
CA ASN A 207 6.61 -28.82 -2.34
C ASN A 207 5.81 -29.85 -3.19
N ARG A 208 6.35 -30.25 -4.34
CA ARG A 208 5.80 -31.34 -5.17
C ARG A 208 6.35 -32.72 -4.80
N GLY A 209 7.17 -32.81 -3.75
CA GLY A 209 7.74 -34.07 -3.27
C GLY A 209 8.89 -34.60 -4.14
N LEU A 210 9.53 -33.77 -4.96
CA LEU A 210 10.73 -34.20 -5.69
C LEU A 210 11.89 -34.43 -4.73
N SER A 211 12.70 -35.46 -5.01
CA SER A 211 13.91 -35.72 -4.21
C SER A 211 15.00 -34.69 -4.50
N GLN A 212 15.89 -34.49 -3.54
CA GLN A 212 17.04 -33.59 -3.69
C GLN A 212 17.96 -33.97 -4.87
N GLU A 213 18.08 -35.26 -5.18
CA GLU A 213 18.85 -35.73 -6.33
C GLU A 213 18.19 -35.32 -7.66
N THR A 214 16.87 -35.47 -7.76
CA THR A 214 16.11 -35.06 -8.96
C THR A 214 16.19 -33.56 -9.15
N ILE A 215 16.01 -32.77 -8.08
CA ILE A 215 16.12 -31.30 -8.10
C ILE A 215 17.51 -30.89 -8.58
N ARG A 216 18.58 -31.49 -8.03
CA ARG A 216 19.96 -31.19 -8.43
C ARG A 216 20.22 -31.51 -9.91
N ALA A 217 19.71 -32.63 -10.40
CA ALA A 217 19.84 -33.01 -11.82
C ALA A 217 19.13 -32.02 -12.75
N MET A 218 17.94 -31.55 -12.37
CA MET A 218 17.19 -30.54 -13.13
C MET A 218 17.92 -29.19 -13.13
N LEU A 219 18.45 -28.75 -11.98
CA LEU A 219 19.21 -27.50 -11.88
C LEU A 219 20.47 -27.51 -12.73
N ASN A 220 21.26 -28.59 -12.71
CA ASN A 220 22.46 -28.71 -13.54
C ASN A 220 22.16 -28.55 -15.04
N THR A 221 20.94 -28.86 -15.45
CA THR A 221 20.47 -28.74 -16.84
C THR A 221 19.97 -27.33 -17.15
N ILE A 222 19.19 -26.74 -16.24
CA ILE A 222 18.47 -25.48 -16.49
C ILE A 222 19.31 -24.25 -16.13
N GLU A 223 20.18 -24.32 -15.12
CA GLU A 223 20.98 -23.19 -14.66
C GLU A 223 21.84 -22.56 -15.78
N PRO A 224 22.61 -23.32 -16.59
CA PRO A 224 23.39 -22.74 -17.68
C PRO A 224 22.52 -22.01 -18.71
N LEU A 225 21.30 -22.53 -18.97
CA LEU A 225 20.35 -21.94 -19.90
C LEU A 225 19.77 -20.63 -19.35
N LEU A 226 19.43 -20.59 -18.06
CA LEU A 226 19.00 -19.37 -17.39
C LEU A 226 20.11 -18.32 -17.39
N ARG A 227 21.33 -18.68 -17.00
CA ARG A 227 22.48 -17.77 -17.02
C ARG A 227 22.74 -17.21 -18.42
N ALA A 228 22.69 -18.05 -19.46
CA ALA A 228 22.85 -17.61 -20.84
C ALA A 228 21.73 -16.66 -21.32
N LYS A 229 20.48 -16.88 -20.89
CA LYS A 229 19.31 -16.07 -21.28
C LYS A 229 19.29 -14.72 -20.56
N PHE A 230 19.56 -14.70 -19.25
CA PHE A 230 19.61 -13.49 -18.44
C PHE A 230 20.82 -12.61 -18.75
N ASN A 231 21.93 -13.17 -19.26
CA ASN A 231 23.08 -12.39 -19.72
C ASN A 231 22.88 -11.70 -21.09
N LYS A 232 21.89 -12.14 -21.88
CA LYS A 232 21.63 -11.61 -23.24
C LYS A 232 20.53 -10.56 -23.33
N THR A 233 19.71 -10.45 -22.29
CA THR A 233 18.56 -9.53 -22.27
C THR A 233 18.91 -8.33 -21.39
N ASP A 234 18.79 -7.12 -21.91
CA ASP A 234 18.95 -5.85 -21.19
C ASP A 234 17.85 -5.67 -20.12
N GLY A 235 17.81 -6.56 -19.13
CA GLY A 235 17.01 -6.41 -17.91
C GLY A 235 15.51 -6.76 -18.02
N HIS A 236 14.97 -7.16 -19.18
CA HIS A 236 13.56 -7.55 -19.30
C HIS A 236 13.37 -9.05 -19.52
N ALA A 237 13.06 -9.79 -18.44
CA ALA A 237 12.44 -11.11 -18.54
C ALA A 237 10.93 -10.93 -18.65
N SER A 238 10.33 -11.44 -19.73
CA SER A 238 8.88 -11.42 -19.90
C SER A 238 8.22 -12.51 -19.05
N ARG A 239 6.99 -12.28 -18.60
CA ARG A 239 6.16 -13.29 -17.91
C ARG A 239 5.99 -14.58 -18.73
N TYR A 240 6.15 -14.50 -20.05
CA TYR A 240 6.15 -15.64 -20.98
C TYR A 240 7.43 -16.49 -20.91
N ASP A 241 8.58 -15.89 -20.61
CA ASP A 241 9.85 -16.62 -20.52
C ASP A 241 9.88 -17.59 -19.34
N VAL A 242 9.17 -17.25 -18.26
CA VAL A 242 9.01 -18.09 -17.07
C VAL A 242 8.08 -19.26 -17.34
N LYS A 243 6.96 -19.03 -18.04
CA LYS A 243 6.03 -20.11 -18.43
C LYS A 243 6.69 -21.12 -19.37
N LEU A 244 7.54 -20.66 -20.29
CA LEU A 244 8.22 -21.54 -21.25
C LEU A 244 9.35 -22.37 -20.61
N ALA A 245 9.95 -21.90 -19.51
CA ALA A 245 10.97 -22.65 -18.77
C ALA A 245 10.38 -23.66 -17.78
N LEU A 246 9.09 -23.53 -17.44
CA LEU A 246 8.37 -24.38 -16.49
C LEU A 246 7.42 -25.38 -17.15
N ALA A 247 7.24 -25.30 -18.47
CA ALA A 247 6.46 -26.22 -19.30
C ALA A 247 7.37 -27.29 -19.91
#